data_AF-A0A4Y2HR12-F1
#
_entry.id   AF-A0A4Y2HR12-F1
#
_cell.length_a   1.000
_cell.length_b   1.000
_cell.length_c   1.000
_cell.angle_alpha   90.00
_cell.angle_beta   90.00
_cell.angle_gamma   90.00
#
_symmetry.space_group_name_H-M   'P 1'
#
loop_
_entity.id
_entity.type
_entity.pdbx_description
1 polymer ?
#
loop_
_entity_poly.entity_id
_entity_poly.type
_entity_poly.pdbx_seq_one_letter_code
_entity_poly.pdbx_strand_id
1 'polypeptide(L)'
;MGTRSTNFLNALKNDQIIDFYDLNSNFHFKVSNYLNSWKVDQELSHLLFYKLDVSDCPTVNVSIKITEFLEVEVFVRGKKVEDSYIESFVGSDCVLKYWKQLENLLNFFGSDTVPSPKHSADFYISEAFGNLYECLENLSAEDDMKNLKGKLKFLINQIGLLRRNIYSSYTIQMAYSIYLCSSSCYKEIENLGCLTIPTENELLRLINQNKAKGISI
;
A
#
# COMPACT_ATOMS: atom_id res chain seq x y z
N MET A 1 -52.23 15.22 2.26
CA MET A 1 -51.00 14.44 1.93
C MET A 1 -49.87 15.27 1.27
N GLY A 2 -49.92 16.62 1.22
CA GLY A 2 -48.91 17.43 0.52
C GLY A 2 -47.65 17.83 1.31
N THR A 3 -47.65 17.77 2.64
CA THR A 3 -46.58 18.34 3.48
C THR A 3 -45.32 17.48 3.60
N ARG A 4 -45.40 16.17 3.31
CA ARG A 4 -44.22 15.27 3.38
C ARG A 4 -43.26 15.44 2.19
N SER A 5 -43.80 15.77 1.01
CA SER A 5 -42.99 15.90 -0.22
C SER A 5 -42.09 17.15 -0.18
N THR A 6 -42.62 18.27 0.33
CA THR A 6 -41.87 19.54 0.44
C THR A 6 -40.69 19.45 1.41
N ASN A 7 -40.86 18.72 2.51
CA ASN A 7 -39.81 18.59 3.53
C ASN A 7 -38.62 17.77 3.02
N PHE A 8 -38.86 16.72 2.24
CA PHE A 8 -37.79 15.91 1.66
C PHE A 8 -36.97 16.68 0.63
N LEU A 9 -37.63 17.42 -0.28
CA LEU A 9 -36.92 18.22 -1.28
C LEU A 9 -36.09 19.34 -0.64
N ASN A 10 -36.61 19.98 0.41
CA ASN A 10 -35.86 20.99 1.15
C ASN A 10 -34.65 20.37 1.88
N ALA A 11 -34.81 19.18 2.47
CA ALA A 11 -33.72 18.47 3.09
C ALA A 11 -32.63 18.09 2.07
N LEU A 12 -33.01 17.63 0.88
CA LEU A 12 -32.06 17.27 -0.18
C LEU A 12 -31.29 18.50 -0.70
N LYS A 13 -31.98 19.64 -0.88
CA LYS A 13 -31.34 20.91 -1.27
C LYS A 13 -30.34 21.40 -0.23
N ASN A 14 -30.69 21.27 1.05
CA ASN A 14 -29.81 21.66 2.16
C ASN A 14 -28.61 20.71 2.33
N ASP A 15 -28.67 19.52 1.75
CA ASP A 15 -27.63 18.49 1.79
C ASP A 15 -26.64 18.62 0.62
N GLN A 16 -26.93 19.42 -0.40
CA GLN A 16 -26.04 19.60 -1.55
C GLN A 16 -24.84 20.49 -1.21
N ILE A 17 -23.68 20.15 -1.76
CA ILE A 17 -22.50 21.01 -1.81
C ILE A 17 -22.49 21.69 -3.18
N ILE A 18 -22.49 23.03 -3.18
CA ILE A 18 -22.60 23.81 -4.42
C ILE A 18 -21.25 23.82 -5.17
N ASP A 19 -20.18 24.14 -4.45
CA ASP A 19 -18.82 24.23 -4.95
C ASP A 19 -17.82 24.07 -3.80
N PHE A 20 -16.53 24.16 -4.10
CA PHE A 20 -15.49 24.08 -3.07
C PHE A 20 -15.54 25.22 -2.07
N TYR A 21 -15.97 26.43 -2.46
CA TYR A 21 -16.08 27.55 -1.53
C TYR A 21 -17.19 27.31 -0.49
N ASP A 22 -18.33 26.76 -0.91
CA ASP A 22 -19.41 26.31 -0.04
C ASP A 22 -18.93 25.21 0.92
N LEU A 23 -18.21 24.20 0.41
CA LEU A 23 -17.58 23.18 1.25
C LEU A 23 -16.68 23.81 2.32
N ASN A 24 -15.75 24.65 1.87
CA ASN A 24 -14.71 25.27 2.68
C ASN A 24 -15.29 26.20 3.77
N SER A 25 -16.40 26.88 3.47
CA SER A 25 -17.06 27.80 4.40
C SER A 25 -17.96 27.09 5.42
N ASN A 26 -18.53 25.94 5.04
CA ASN A 26 -19.61 25.31 5.83
C ASN A 26 -19.23 23.99 6.52
N PHE A 27 -18.07 23.38 6.22
CA PHE A 27 -17.73 22.06 6.78
C PHE A 27 -17.68 22.05 8.31
N HIS A 28 -17.15 23.11 8.93
CA HIS A 28 -17.06 23.20 10.40
C HIS A 28 -18.41 23.05 11.09
N PHE A 29 -19.48 23.56 10.48
CA PHE A 29 -20.84 23.43 10.98
C PHE A 29 -21.44 22.06 10.61
N LYS A 30 -21.35 21.70 9.33
CA LYS A 30 -22.00 20.53 8.75
C LYS A 30 -21.47 19.21 9.29
N VAL A 31 -20.17 19.09 9.52
CA VAL A 31 -19.52 17.85 10.01
C VAL A 31 -18.91 17.99 11.41
N SER A 32 -19.40 18.95 12.20
CA SER A 32 -18.91 19.27 13.56
C SER A 32 -18.76 18.04 14.47
N ASN A 33 -19.69 17.09 14.40
CA ASN A 33 -19.65 15.85 15.20
C ASN A 33 -18.39 15.00 14.97
N TYR A 34 -17.77 15.10 13.80
CA TYR A 34 -16.59 14.31 13.43
C TYR A 34 -15.27 15.00 13.79
N LEU A 35 -15.27 16.34 13.92
CA LEU A 35 -14.06 17.15 14.12
C LEU A 35 -13.36 16.92 15.46
N ASN A 36 -14.02 16.28 16.42
CA ASN A 36 -13.36 15.87 17.67
C ASN A 36 -12.32 14.75 17.44
N SER A 37 -12.53 13.93 16.41
CA SER A 37 -11.68 12.78 16.10
C SER A 37 -10.81 12.97 14.85
N TRP A 38 -11.09 14.02 14.07
CA TRP A 38 -10.40 14.34 12.83
C TRP A 38 -9.67 15.67 12.97
N LYS A 39 -8.42 15.73 12.53
CA LYS A 39 -7.74 16.99 12.26
C LYS A 39 -8.09 17.45 10.85
N VAL A 40 -8.13 18.76 10.66
CA VAL A 40 -8.42 19.36 9.36
C VAL A 40 -7.33 20.37 9.04
N ASP A 41 -6.82 20.29 7.82
CA ASP A 41 -5.96 21.29 7.21
C ASP A 41 -6.67 21.90 6.00
N GLN A 42 -6.62 23.22 5.90
CA GLN A 42 -7.45 23.99 5.00
C GLN A 42 -6.56 24.84 4.11
N GLU A 43 -6.56 24.52 2.82
CA GLU A 43 -5.74 25.19 1.81
C GLU A 43 -6.62 25.75 0.69
N LEU A 44 -6.06 26.63 -0.14
CA LEU A 44 -6.81 27.26 -1.23
C LEU A 44 -7.31 26.25 -2.28
N SER A 45 -6.55 25.18 -2.51
CA SER A 45 -6.80 24.19 -3.56
C SER A 45 -7.37 22.86 -3.06
N HIS A 46 -7.42 22.67 -1.74
CA HIS A 46 -7.90 21.42 -1.15
C HIS A 46 -8.25 21.55 0.33
N LEU A 47 -9.09 20.63 0.80
CA LEU A 47 -9.44 20.43 2.19
C LEU A 47 -8.99 19.03 2.62
N LEU A 48 -8.18 18.92 3.66
CA LEU A 48 -7.59 17.67 4.12
C LEU A 48 -8.10 17.31 5.51
N PHE A 49 -8.83 16.20 5.61
CA PHE A 49 -9.18 15.57 6.89
C PHE A 49 -8.18 14.45 7.17
N TYR A 50 -7.64 14.36 8.38
CA TYR A 50 -6.73 13.26 8.73
C TYR A 50 -6.80 12.85 10.20
N LYS A 51 -6.40 11.60 10.48
CA LYS A 51 -6.15 11.08 11.83
C LYS A 51 -4.70 10.69 11.99
N LEU A 52 -4.10 11.11 13.10
CA LEU A 52 -2.75 10.74 13.49
C LEU A 52 -2.77 9.56 14.45
N ASP A 53 -1.90 8.60 14.22
CA ASP A 53 -1.50 7.62 15.22
C ASP A 53 -0.19 8.09 15.85
N VAL A 54 -0.21 8.31 17.16
CA VAL A 54 0.93 8.80 17.96
C VAL A 54 1.39 7.77 19.00
N SER A 55 0.98 6.50 18.85
CA SER A 55 1.31 5.44 19.80
C SER A 55 2.79 5.02 19.78
N ASP A 56 3.44 5.14 18.62
CA ASP A 56 4.88 4.90 18.42
C ASP A 56 5.51 6.08 17.67
N CYS A 57 5.92 5.91 16.41
CA CYS A 57 6.31 7.01 15.54
C CYS A 57 5.04 7.70 14.98
N PRO A 58 4.88 9.04 15.10
CA PRO A 58 3.72 9.74 14.58
C PRO A 58 3.52 9.48 13.08
N THR A 59 2.39 8.88 12.73
CA THR A 59 2.03 8.60 11.33
C THR A 59 0.59 8.97 11.04
N VAL A 60 0.29 9.29 9.77
CA VAL A 60 -1.09 9.51 9.32
C VAL A 60 -1.73 8.16 9.08
N ASN A 61 -2.63 7.75 9.97
CA ASN A 61 -3.34 6.47 9.85
C ASN A 61 -4.36 6.52 8.71
N VAL A 62 -5.07 7.64 8.57
CA VAL A 62 -6.02 7.86 7.48
C VAL A 62 -6.08 9.34 7.11
N SER A 63 -6.24 9.63 5.83
CA SER A 63 -6.56 10.96 5.34
C SER A 63 -7.57 10.93 4.20
N ILE A 64 -8.39 11.98 4.13
CA ILE A 64 -9.35 12.24 3.07
C ILE A 64 -9.04 13.64 2.55
N LYS A 65 -8.60 13.72 1.30
CA LYS A 65 -8.30 14.97 0.60
C LYS A 65 -9.43 15.25 -0.38
N ILE A 66 -9.96 16.47 -0.34
CA ILE A 66 -10.98 16.94 -1.27
C ILE A 66 -10.38 18.10 -2.06
N THR A 67 -10.31 17.99 -3.37
CA THR A 67 -9.72 19.03 -4.25
C THR A 67 -10.71 20.18 -4.48
N GLU A 68 -10.24 21.27 -5.10
CA GLU A 68 -11.08 22.39 -5.55
C GLU A 68 -12.19 21.97 -6.53
N PHE A 69 -12.04 20.82 -7.20
CA PHE A 69 -13.05 20.22 -8.08
C PHE A 69 -13.98 19.25 -7.35
N LEU A 70 -13.91 19.22 -6.02
CA LEU A 70 -14.64 18.31 -5.13
C LEU A 70 -14.30 16.82 -5.35
N GLU A 71 -13.19 16.51 -6.02
CA GLU A 71 -12.71 15.13 -6.16
C GLU A 71 -12.16 14.62 -4.83
N VAL A 72 -12.50 13.39 -4.48
CA VAL A 72 -12.12 12.78 -3.21
C VAL A 72 -11.00 11.77 -3.41
N GLU A 73 -9.91 11.97 -2.68
CA GLU A 73 -8.83 11.00 -2.55
C GLU A 73 -8.73 10.53 -1.10
N VAL A 74 -8.75 9.21 -0.88
CA VAL A 74 -8.60 8.63 0.47
C VAL A 74 -7.29 7.87 0.54
N PHE A 75 -6.54 8.09 1.62
CA PHE A 75 -5.30 7.37 1.91
C PHE A 75 -5.42 6.68 3.27
N VAL A 76 -5.02 5.42 3.34
CA VAL A 76 -4.95 4.64 4.60
C VAL A 76 -3.50 4.20 4.77
N ARG A 77 -2.88 4.62 5.87
CA ARG A 77 -1.46 4.36 6.20
C ARG A 77 -0.52 4.70 5.04
N GLY A 78 -0.71 5.89 4.46
CA GLY A 78 0.07 6.39 3.32
C GLY A 78 -0.26 5.76 1.96
N LYS A 79 -1.20 4.80 1.88
CA LYS A 79 -1.59 4.15 0.61
C LYS A 79 -2.91 4.68 0.10
N LYS A 80 -2.96 5.07 -1.18
CA LYS A 80 -4.19 5.50 -1.83
C LYS A 80 -5.17 4.33 -1.91
N VAL A 81 -6.38 4.55 -1.44
CA VAL A 81 -7.51 3.62 -1.57
C VAL A 81 -7.96 3.63 -3.03
N GLU A 82 -8.26 2.46 -3.60
CA GLU A 82 -8.74 2.36 -4.98
C GLU A 82 -10.05 3.14 -5.17
N ASP A 83 -10.14 3.88 -6.27
CA ASP A 83 -11.31 4.70 -6.58
C ASP A 83 -12.60 3.86 -6.59
N SER A 84 -12.55 2.63 -7.12
CA SER A 84 -13.69 1.68 -7.12
C SER A 84 -14.30 1.43 -5.73
N TYR A 85 -13.51 1.55 -4.67
CA TYR A 85 -13.98 1.43 -3.29
C TYR A 85 -14.65 2.72 -2.80
N ILE A 86 -14.05 3.87 -3.16
CA ILE A 86 -14.54 5.23 -2.86
C ILE A 86 -15.86 5.51 -3.58
N GLU A 87 -16.04 4.98 -4.80
CA GLU A 87 -17.24 5.14 -5.63
C GLU A 87 -18.53 4.74 -4.89
N SER A 88 -18.46 3.80 -3.96
CA SER A 88 -19.61 3.38 -3.14
C SER A 88 -20.14 4.47 -2.19
N PHE A 89 -19.33 5.49 -1.89
CA PHE A 89 -19.67 6.60 -1.01
C PHE A 89 -20.08 7.86 -1.79
N VAL A 90 -19.33 8.19 -2.85
CA VAL A 90 -19.45 9.48 -3.56
C VAL A 90 -20.01 9.35 -4.98
N GLY A 91 -20.03 8.15 -5.55
CA GLY A 91 -20.43 7.90 -6.94
C GLY A 91 -19.25 7.60 -7.86
N SER A 92 -19.55 7.18 -9.09
CA SER A 92 -18.56 6.69 -10.08
C SER A 92 -17.52 7.73 -10.52
N ASP A 93 -17.80 9.02 -10.32
CA ASP A 93 -16.89 10.12 -10.65
C ASP A 93 -15.97 10.51 -9.49
N CYS A 94 -16.11 9.87 -8.33
CA CYS A 94 -15.38 10.22 -7.11
C CYS A 94 -15.51 11.72 -6.71
N VAL A 95 -16.59 12.38 -7.14
CA VAL A 95 -16.88 13.79 -6.83
C VAL A 95 -17.88 13.89 -5.70
N LEU A 96 -17.54 14.69 -4.69
CA LEU A 96 -18.39 14.97 -3.54
C LEU A 96 -19.52 15.94 -3.91
N LYS A 97 -20.77 15.48 -3.84
CA LYS A 97 -21.97 16.25 -4.21
C LYS A 97 -22.84 16.61 -3.02
N TYR A 98 -22.78 15.82 -1.94
CA TYR A 98 -23.65 15.98 -0.77
C TYR A 98 -22.87 15.89 0.54
N TRP A 99 -23.31 16.64 1.56
CA TRP A 99 -22.75 16.63 2.90
C TRP A 99 -22.81 15.23 3.53
N LYS A 100 -23.92 14.50 3.36
CA LYS A 100 -24.01 13.10 3.82
C LYS A 100 -22.95 12.18 3.23
N GLN A 101 -22.46 12.41 2.01
CA GLN A 101 -21.39 11.59 1.45
C GLN A 101 -20.09 11.81 2.22
N LEU A 102 -19.79 13.06 2.60
CA LEU A 102 -18.64 13.39 3.44
C LEU A 102 -18.78 12.80 4.84
N GLU A 103 -19.97 12.90 5.46
CA GLU A 103 -20.24 12.28 6.76
C GLU A 103 -20.02 10.76 6.70
N ASN A 104 -20.51 10.10 5.65
CA ASN A 104 -20.33 8.66 5.47
C ASN A 104 -18.85 8.29 5.33
N LEU A 105 -18.07 9.07 4.56
CA LEU A 105 -16.63 8.89 4.44
C LEU A 105 -15.92 9.05 5.79
N LEU A 106 -16.17 10.16 6.50
CA LEU A 106 -15.56 10.46 7.79
C LEU A 106 -15.92 9.42 8.86
N ASN A 107 -17.14 8.91 8.84
CA ASN A 107 -17.59 7.86 9.75
C ASN A 107 -16.92 6.51 9.43
N PHE A 108 -16.94 6.11 8.15
CA PHE A 108 -16.42 4.82 7.72
C PHE A 108 -14.90 4.73 7.92
N PHE A 109 -14.17 5.68 7.34
CA PHE A 109 -12.72 5.76 7.44
C PHE A 109 -12.24 6.26 8.81
N GLY A 110 -13.14 6.82 9.61
CA GLY A 110 -12.84 7.21 10.99
C GLY A 110 -12.95 6.08 11.99
N SER A 111 -13.52 4.93 11.62
CA SER A 111 -13.60 3.76 12.50
C SER A 111 -12.23 3.10 12.69
N ASP A 112 -11.95 2.51 13.85
CA ASP A 112 -10.68 1.78 14.08
C ASP A 112 -10.57 0.50 13.22
N THR A 113 -11.68 0.13 12.58
CA THR A 113 -11.83 -1.10 11.78
C THR A 113 -11.64 -0.88 10.29
N VAL A 114 -11.06 0.25 9.84
CA VAL A 114 -10.84 0.47 8.40
C VAL A 114 -10.12 -0.74 7.81
N PRO A 115 -10.73 -1.45 6.85
CA PRO A 115 -10.07 -2.57 6.21
C PRO A 115 -8.81 -2.03 5.54
N SER A 116 -7.65 -2.63 5.85
CA SER A 116 -6.46 -2.36 5.06
C SER A 116 -6.81 -2.57 3.58
N PRO A 117 -6.43 -1.63 2.68
CA PRO A 117 -6.76 -1.77 1.28
C PRO A 117 -6.26 -3.15 0.79
N LYS A 118 -7.14 -3.87 0.09
CA LYS A 118 -6.82 -5.20 -0.44
C LYS A 118 -5.88 -5.05 -1.63
N HIS A 119 -4.60 -4.85 -1.35
CA HIS A 119 -3.59 -4.90 -2.40
C HIS A 119 -3.26 -6.34 -2.77
N SER A 120 -2.94 -6.57 -4.04
CA SER A 120 -2.44 -7.86 -4.51
C SER A 120 -1.09 -8.19 -3.84
N ALA A 121 -0.73 -9.47 -3.77
CA ALA A 121 0.60 -9.88 -3.34
C ALA A 121 1.70 -9.18 -4.16
N ASP A 122 1.47 -9.02 -5.47
CA ASP A 122 2.38 -8.32 -6.37
C ASP A 122 2.65 -6.87 -5.96
N PHE A 123 1.65 -6.14 -5.46
CA PHE A 123 1.83 -4.78 -4.98
C PHE A 123 2.82 -4.73 -3.80
N TYR A 124 2.63 -5.59 -2.79
CA TYR A 124 3.51 -5.65 -1.63
C TYR A 124 4.93 -6.09 -2.01
N ILE A 125 5.05 -7.02 -2.96
CA ILE A 125 6.35 -7.42 -3.50
C ILE A 125 7.02 -6.24 -4.21
N SER A 126 6.28 -5.43 -4.98
CA SER A 126 6.79 -4.23 -5.64
C SER A 126 7.32 -3.20 -4.65
N GLU A 127 6.53 -2.93 -3.62
CA GLU A 127 6.86 -1.97 -2.57
C GLU A 127 8.09 -2.40 -1.77
N ALA A 128 8.12 -3.66 -1.33
CA ALA A 128 9.28 -4.23 -0.64
C ALA A 128 10.54 -4.17 -1.50
N PHE A 129 10.42 -4.46 -2.80
CA PHE A 129 11.51 -4.34 -3.75
C PHE A 129 12.00 -2.89 -3.84
N GLY A 130 11.11 -1.93 -4.07
CA GLY A 130 11.44 -0.50 -4.15
C GLY A 130 12.17 0.00 -2.91
N ASN A 131 11.63 -0.29 -1.72
CA ASN A 131 12.22 0.13 -0.44
C ASN A 131 13.62 -0.46 -0.23
N LEU A 132 13.85 -1.72 -0.62
CA LEU A 132 15.16 -2.35 -0.50
C LEU A 132 16.18 -1.78 -1.48
N TYR A 133 15.77 -1.43 -2.71
CA TYR A 133 16.65 -0.76 -3.67
C TYR A 133 17.03 0.64 -3.19
N GLU A 134 16.06 1.41 -2.70
CA GLU A 134 16.34 2.73 -2.14
C GLU A 134 17.31 2.64 -0.95
N CYS A 135 17.08 1.69 -0.05
CA CYS A 135 18.02 1.41 1.04
C CYS A 135 19.41 1.04 0.52
N LEU A 136 19.52 0.22 -0.53
CA LEU A 136 20.79 -0.19 -1.11
C LEU A 136 21.57 0.99 -1.74
N GLU A 137 20.86 1.87 -2.46
CA GLU A 137 21.42 3.07 -3.10
C GLU A 137 21.90 4.09 -2.06
N ASN A 138 21.17 4.22 -0.95
CA ASN A 138 21.50 5.18 0.12
C ASN A 138 22.65 4.73 1.05
N LEU A 139 23.11 3.48 0.95
CA LEU A 139 24.22 3.01 1.79
C LEU A 139 25.58 3.55 1.32
N SER A 140 26.36 4.11 2.24
CA SER A 140 27.72 4.62 2.00
C SER A 140 28.63 3.56 1.36
N ALA A 141 29.65 4.01 0.61
CA ALA A 141 30.63 3.13 -0.02
C ALA A 141 31.68 2.56 0.96
N GLU A 142 31.52 2.84 2.26
CA GLU A 142 32.47 2.44 3.30
C GLU A 142 32.52 0.91 3.47
N ASP A 143 33.70 0.40 3.80
CA ASP A 143 33.96 -1.04 3.91
C ASP A 143 33.06 -1.74 4.94
N ASP A 144 32.69 -1.03 6.02
CA ASP A 144 31.82 -1.56 7.07
C ASP A 144 30.40 -1.87 6.56
N MET A 145 29.95 -1.18 5.51
CA MET A 145 28.62 -1.39 4.91
C MET A 145 28.61 -2.46 3.83
N LYS A 146 29.76 -3.01 3.44
CA LYS A 146 29.86 -4.03 2.37
C LYS A 146 29.07 -5.31 2.70
N ASN A 147 29.11 -5.76 3.95
CA ASN A 147 28.36 -6.93 4.39
C ASN A 147 26.84 -6.68 4.30
N LEU A 148 26.38 -5.52 4.78
CA LEU A 148 24.96 -5.14 4.72
C LEU A 148 24.47 -5.03 3.27
N LYS A 149 25.27 -4.43 2.38
CA LYS A 149 24.99 -4.39 0.93
C LYS A 149 24.84 -5.79 0.35
N GLY A 150 25.69 -6.74 0.75
CA GLY A 150 25.59 -8.15 0.34
C GLY A 150 24.27 -8.78 0.79
N LYS A 151 23.88 -8.59 2.05
CA LYS A 151 22.61 -9.08 2.60
C LYS A 151 21.39 -8.48 1.91
N LEU A 152 21.39 -7.18 1.63
CA LEU A 152 20.30 -6.52 0.90
C LEU A 152 20.18 -7.03 -0.54
N LYS A 153 21.30 -7.19 -1.25
CA LYS A 153 21.30 -7.78 -2.60
C LYS A 153 20.75 -9.20 -2.60
N PHE A 154 21.08 -9.98 -1.57
CA PHE A 154 20.51 -11.31 -1.39
C PHE A 154 18.99 -11.26 -1.20
N LEU A 155 18.48 -10.42 -0.30
CA LEU A 155 17.04 -10.27 -0.07
C LEU A 155 16.29 -9.80 -1.33
N ILE A 156 16.85 -8.82 -2.04
CA ILE A 156 16.34 -8.33 -3.32
C ILE A 156 16.22 -9.48 -4.32
N ASN A 157 17.25 -10.34 -4.41
CA ASN A 157 17.22 -11.51 -5.28
C ASN A 157 16.08 -12.47 -4.88
N GLN A 158 15.95 -12.80 -3.58
CA GLN A 158 14.91 -13.71 -3.08
C GLN A 158 13.50 -13.19 -3.36
N ILE A 159 13.25 -11.89 -3.17
CA ILE A 159 11.96 -11.26 -3.49
C ILE A 159 11.72 -11.24 -5.00
N GLY A 160 12.76 -10.98 -5.80
CA GLY A 160 12.69 -11.04 -7.25
C GLY A 160 12.27 -12.43 -7.77
N LEU A 161 12.71 -13.49 -7.09
CA LEU A 161 12.34 -14.87 -7.43
C LEU A 161 10.87 -15.18 -7.18
N LEU A 162 10.20 -14.48 -6.25
CA LEU A 162 8.75 -14.61 -6.04
C LEU A 162 7.95 -14.17 -7.27
N ARG A 163 8.51 -13.28 -8.11
CA ARG A 163 7.86 -12.78 -9.33
C ARG A 163 8.19 -13.61 -10.56
N ARG A 164 9.41 -14.10 -10.63
CA ARG A 164 9.97 -14.79 -11.79
C ARG A 164 10.83 -15.92 -11.28
N ASN A 165 10.50 -17.15 -11.67
CA ASN A 165 11.32 -18.34 -11.39
C ASN A 165 12.59 -18.37 -12.27
N ILE A 166 13.38 -17.28 -12.24
CA ILE A 166 14.63 -17.13 -12.96
C ILE A 166 15.75 -17.01 -11.94
N TYR A 167 16.35 -18.16 -11.62
CA TYR A 167 17.43 -18.25 -10.66
C TYR A 167 18.73 -17.67 -11.24
N SER A 168 19.37 -16.77 -10.49
CA SER A 168 20.71 -16.28 -10.85
C SER A 168 21.74 -17.39 -10.65
N SER A 169 22.90 -17.28 -11.33
CA SER A 169 24.01 -18.22 -11.13
C SER A 169 24.43 -18.29 -9.66
N TYR A 170 24.39 -17.16 -8.95
CA TYR A 170 24.68 -17.10 -7.52
C TYR A 170 23.67 -17.92 -6.70
N THR A 171 22.37 -17.77 -6.97
CA THR A 171 21.33 -18.53 -6.26
C THR A 171 21.47 -20.04 -6.53
N ILE A 172 21.80 -20.42 -7.76
CA ILE A 172 22.05 -21.83 -8.14
C ILE A 172 23.28 -22.38 -7.39
N GLN A 173 24.39 -21.63 -7.34
CA GLN A 173 25.61 -22.03 -6.62
C GLN A 173 25.36 -22.19 -5.11
N MET A 174 24.64 -21.22 -4.51
CA MET A 174 24.27 -21.28 -3.11
C MET A 174 23.38 -22.49 -2.80
N ALA A 175 22.32 -22.69 -3.59
CA ALA A 175 21.42 -23.83 -3.46
C ALA A 175 22.18 -25.16 -3.58
N TYR A 176 23.09 -25.28 -4.55
CA TYR A 176 23.91 -26.46 -4.73
C TYR A 176 24.88 -26.70 -3.57
N SER A 177 25.48 -25.64 -3.02
CA SER A 177 26.35 -25.75 -1.85
C SER A 177 25.60 -26.30 -0.64
N ILE A 178 24.38 -25.80 -0.38
CA ILE A 178 23.52 -26.32 0.69
C ILE A 178 23.19 -27.80 0.45
N TYR A 179 22.81 -28.16 -0.78
CA TYR A 179 22.49 -29.53 -1.16
C TYR A 179 23.68 -30.50 -0.95
N LEU A 180 24.89 -30.09 -1.36
CA LEU A 180 26.10 -30.89 -1.16
C LEU A 180 26.48 -31.04 0.30
N CYS A 181 26.28 -30.01 1.12
CA CYS A 181 26.53 -30.09 2.56
C CYS A 181 25.52 -31.00 3.27
N SER A 182 24.23 -30.91 2.92
CA SER A 182 23.18 -31.76 3.47
C SER A 182 21.91 -31.70 2.61
N SER A 183 21.63 -32.78 1.89
CA SER A 183 20.40 -32.90 1.07
C SER A 183 19.12 -32.88 1.92
N SER A 184 19.18 -33.37 3.17
CA SER A 184 18.06 -33.28 4.11
C SER A 184 17.77 -31.84 4.52
N CYS A 185 18.81 -31.05 4.83
CA CYS A 185 18.66 -29.63 5.15
C CYS A 185 18.10 -28.85 3.96
N TYR A 186 18.58 -29.15 2.75
CA TYR A 186 18.07 -28.56 1.51
C TYR A 186 16.55 -28.76 1.35
N LYS A 187 16.10 -30.01 1.51
CA LYS A 187 14.67 -30.37 1.41
C LYS A 187 13.83 -29.65 2.45
N GLU A 188 14.35 -29.51 3.68
CA GLU A 188 13.65 -28.80 4.73
C GLU A 188 13.49 -27.31 4.40
N ILE A 189 14.55 -26.65 3.91
CA ILE A 189 14.50 -25.25 3.47
C ILE A 189 13.49 -25.05 2.34
N GLU A 190 13.51 -25.96 1.35
CA GLU A 190 12.56 -25.98 0.24
C GLU A 190 11.11 -26.11 0.74
N ASN A 191 10.84 -27.09 1.63
CA ASN A 191 9.51 -27.38 2.15
C ASN A 191 8.96 -26.24 3.04
N LEU A 192 9.81 -25.63 3.86
CA LEU A 192 9.42 -24.51 4.72
C LEU A 192 9.20 -23.22 3.94
N GLY A 193 9.69 -23.13 2.69
CA GLY A 193 9.63 -21.91 1.89
C GLY A 193 10.42 -20.75 2.51
N CYS A 194 11.42 -21.05 3.34
CA CYS A 194 12.25 -20.01 3.98
C CYS A 194 13.09 -19.25 2.95
N LEU A 195 13.48 -19.92 1.86
CA LEU A 195 14.19 -19.35 0.73
C LEU A 195 13.51 -19.78 -0.57
N THR A 196 13.50 -18.88 -1.55
CA THR A 196 13.03 -19.19 -2.90
C THR A 196 14.17 -19.87 -3.65
N ILE A 197 14.33 -21.18 -3.44
CA ILE A 197 15.35 -22.02 -4.10
C ILE A 197 14.71 -22.98 -5.11
N PRO A 198 15.45 -23.46 -6.13
CA PRO A 198 14.93 -24.43 -7.07
C PRO A 198 14.52 -25.73 -6.38
N THR A 199 13.60 -26.48 -6.97
CA THR A 199 13.37 -27.86 -6.49
C THR A 199 14.62 -28.72 -6.70
N GLU A 200 14.80 -29.81 -5.95
CA GLU A 200 15.97 -30.71 -6.12
C GLU A 200 16.18 -31.13 -7.59
N ASN A 201 15.10 -31.53 -8.27
CA ASN A 201 15.15 -31.91 -9.68
C ASN A 201 15.52 -30.73 -10.60
N GLU A 202 14.98 -29.55 -10.32
CA GLU A 202 15.29 -28.35 -11.08
C GLU A 202 16.72 -27.88 -10.86
N LEU A 203 17.23 -27.95 -9.64
CA LEU A 203 18.61 -27.62 -9.28
C LEU A 203 19.60 -28.45 -10.10
N LEU A 204 19.42 -29.78 -10.13
CA LEU A 204 20.27 -30.68 -10.92
C LEU A 204 20.21 -30.36 -12.41
N ARG A 205 19.02 -30.04 -12.94
CA ARG A 205 18.84 -29.60 -14.33
C ARG A 205 19.61 -28.31 -14.61
N LEU A 206 19.47 -27.29 -13.75
CA LEU A 206 20.12 -25.99 -13.90
C LEU A 206 21.65 -26.10 -13.82
N ILE A 207 22.17 -26.97 -12.95
CA ILE A 207 23.60 -27.25 -12.85
C ILE A 207 24.14 -27.82 -14.15
N ASN A 208 23.46 -28.82 -14.73
CA ASN A 208 23.89 -29.43 -15.99
C ASN A 208 23.86 -28.44 -17.16
N GLN A 209 22.85 -27.55 -17.19
CA GLN A 209 22.77 -26.48 -18.18
C GLN A 209 23.92 -25.47 -18.05
N ASN A 210 24.27 -25.07 -16.83
CA ASN A 210 25.38 -24.15 -16.59
C ASN A 210 26.74 -24.78 -16.93
N LYS A 211 26.94 -26.06 -16.61
CA LYS A 211 28.12 -26.83 -17.04
C LYS A 211 28.24 -26.89 -18.57
N ALA A 212 27.14 -27.15 -19.27
CA ALA A 212 27.11 -27.16 -20.74
C ALA A 212 27.46 -25.79 -21.36
N LYS A 213 27.23 -24.69 -20.63
CA LYS A 213 27.62 -23.33 -21.02
C LYS A 213 29.06 -22.94 -20.63
N GLY A 214 29.81 -23.85 -20.00
CA GLY A 214 31.16 -23.57 -19.51
C GLY A 214 31.21 -22.67 -18.27
N ILE A 215 30.09 -22.48 -17.57
CA ILE A 215 30.04 -21.73 -16.32
C ILE A 215 30.52 -22.68 -15.21
N SER A 216 31.66 -22.35 -14.58
CA SER A 216 32.12 -23.07 -13.39
C SER A 216 31.16 -22.77 -12.23
N ILE A 217 30.50 -23.82 -11.74
CA ILE A 217 29.61 -23.78 -10.56
C ILE A 217 30.40 -24.29 -9.38
#